data_AF-A0A350IAK0-F1
#
_entry.id   AF-A0A350IAK0-F1
#
_cell.length_a   1.000
_cell.length_b   1.000
_cell.length_c   1.000
_cell.angle_alpha   90.00
_cell.angle_beta   90.00
_cell.angle_gamma   90.00
#
_symmetry.space_group_name_H-M   'P 1'
#
loop_
_entity.id
_entity.type
_entity.pdbx_description
1 polymer ?
#
loop_
_entity_poly.entity_id
_entity_poly.type
_entity_poly.pdbx_seq_one_letter_code
_entity_poly.pdbx_strand_id
1 'polypeptide(L)'
;MKNRIGLLLWILLMIAVYACKSDKETSAKSSTRIESPVMEVDETPDNNESITANKTGTKVDDKKNSSTMFGKKGSMKGGLPSKTFRVKGGMVNTVKAGMVIVDQKKHLVRGYIDLGEGRLLVHKLLDDKGGSLGYVMPRLGNNSLVGDITITSNKVLTEHGIRIGDTYSKLKEA
;
A
#
# COMPACT_ATOMS: atom_id res chain seq x y z
N MET A 1 34.79 -30.39 -36.50
CA MET A 1 33.88 -29.53 -35.69
C MET A 1 32.63 -29.13 -36.48
N LYS A 2 31.87 -30.08 -37.07
CA LYS A 2 30.71 -29.76 -37.94
C LYS A 2 29.35 -30.18 -37.37
N ASN A 3 29.31 -30.92 -36.26
CA ASN A 3 28.05 -31.48 -35.71
C ASN A 3 27.49 -30.71 -34.49
N ARG A 4 28.16 -29.65 -34.03
CA ARG A 4 27.69 -28.89 -32.83
C ARG A 4 26.64 -27.82 -33.16
N ILE A 5 26.66 -27.27 -34.38
CA ILE A 5 25.65 -26.32 -34.85
C ILE A 5 24.27 -26.99 -34.98
N GLY A 6 24.22 -28.23 -35.49
CA GLY A 6 22.95 -28.95 -35.65
C GLY A 6 22.26 -29.27 -34.33
N LEU A 7 23.04 -29.61 -33.29
CA LEU A 7 22.51 -29.88 -31.96
C LEU A 7 21.94 -28.62 -31.29
N LEU A 8 22.62 -27.48 -31.43
CA LEU A 8 22.12 -26.20 -30.91
C LEU A 8 20.82 -25.77 -31.59
N LEU A 9 20.71 -25.96 -32.91
CA LEU A 9 19.51 -25.62 -33.66
C LEU A 9 18.32 -26.50 -33.26
N TRP A 10 18.58 -27.77 -32.94
CA TRP A 10 17.56 -28.70 -32.47
C TRP A 10 17.05 -28.37 -31.06
N ILE A 11 17.95 -27.97 -30.14
CA ILE A 11 17.57 -27.53 -28.79
C ILE A 11 16.71 -26.26 -28.85
N LEU A 12 17.08 -25.31 -29.72
CA LEU A 12 16.36 -24.04 -29.87
C LEU A 12 14.94 -24.25 -30.44
N LEU A 13 14.78 -25.22 -31.36
CA LEU A 13 13.47 -25.64 -31.88
C LEU A 13 12.57 -26.23 -30.77
N MET A 14 13.13 -27.06 -29.88
CA MET A 14 12.37 -27.69 -28.79
C MET A 14 11.85 -26.66 -27.77
N ILE A 15 12.61 -25.61 -27.49
CA ILE A 15 12.18 -24.52 -26.60
C ILE A 15 11.01 -23.74 -27.20
N ALA A 16 11.05 -23.45 -28.51
CA ALA A 16 9.97 -22.74 -29.20
C ALA A 16 8.66 -23.54 -29.21
N VAL A 17 8.72 -24.87 -29.41
CA VAL A 17 7.55 -25.75 -29.35
C VAL A 17 6.96 -25.82 -27.94
N TYR A 18 7.79 -25.76 -26.90
CA TYR A 18 7.33 -25.75 -25.51
C TYR A 18 6.61 -24.44 -25.15
N ALA A 19 7.08 -23.30 -25.67
CA ALA A 19 6.47 -21.99 -25.43
C ALA A 19 5.07 -21.84 -26.08
N CYS A 20 4.82 -22.48 -27.22
CA CYS A 20 3.52 -22.42 -27.90
C CYS A 20 2.41 -23.29 -27.26
N LYS A 21 2.73 -24.14 -26.26
CA LYS A 21 1.74 -25.01 -25.61
C LYS A 21 1.08 -24.44 -24.36
N SER A 22 1.46 -23.23 -23.92
CA SER A 22 0.94 -22.64 -22.67
C SER A 22 -0.28 -21.73 -22.82
N ASP A 23 -0.82 -21.54 -24.02
CA ASP A 23 -2.03 -20.73 -24.24
C ASP A 23 -3.27 -21.61 -24.46
N LYS A 24 -3.97 -21.93 -23.37
CA LYS A 24 -5.33 -22.51 -23.28
C LYS A 24 -5.70 -22.53 -21.78
N GLU A 25 -6.73 -21.90 -21.24
CA GLU A 25 -8.04 -21.49 -21.73
C GLU A 25 -8.63 -20.35 -20.87
N THR A 26 -9.50 -19.57 -21.52
CA THR A 26 -10.55 -18.69 -21.01
C THR A 26 -11.59 -19.42 -20.15
N SER A 27 -12.17 -18.78 -19.13
CA SER A 27 -13.66 -18.69 -19.02
C SER A 27 -14.08 -17.79 -17.86
N ALA A 28 -14.86 -16.77 -18.19
CA ALA A 28 -15.51 -15.87 -17.26
C ALA A 28 -16.70 -16.55 -16.56
N LYS A 29 -16.88 -16.29 -15.27
CA LYS A 29 -18.21 -16.29 -14.63
C LYS A 29 -18.34 -15.08 -13.73
N SER A 30 -19.14 -14.13 -14.20
CA SER A 30 -19.69 -13.02 -13.43
C SER A 30 -20.59 -13.54 -12.32
N SER A 31 -20.41 -13.04 -11.10
CA SER A 31 -21.39 -13.16 -10.02
C SER A 31 -21.33 -11.88 -9.18
N THR A 32 -22.36 -11.06 -9.34
CA THR A 32 -22.59 -9.83 -8.58
C THR A 32 -23.07 -10.17 -7.17
N ARG A 33 -22.30 -9.79 -6.14
CA ARG A 33 -22.86 -9.49 -4.81
C ARG A 33 -21.96 -8.50 -4.09
N ILE A 34 -22.51 -7.32 -3.81
CA ILE A 34 -21.85 -6.21 -3.12
C ILE A 34 -21.91 -6.50 -1.62
N GLU A 35 -20.79 -6.84 -0.99
CA GLU A 35 -20.60 -6.69 0.46
C GLU A 35 -19.22 -6.08 0.72
N SER A 36 -19.21 -4.96 1.44
CA SER A 36 -18.07 -4.10 1.73
C SER A 36 -16.96 -4.84 2.51
N PRO A 37 -15.68 -4.76 2.13
CA PRO A 37 -14.62 -5.39 2.92
C PRO A 37 -14.27 -4.51 4.13
N VAL A 38 -14.62 -5.02 5.31
CA VAL A 38 -14.02 -4.68 6.59
C VAL A 38 -12.59 -5.23 6.60
N MET A 39 -11.61 -4.42 6.96
CA MET A 39 -10.24 -4.86 7.19
C MET A 39 -10.20 -5.85 8.37
N GLU A 40 -9.94 -7.12 8.10
CA GLU A 40 -9.51 -8.08 9.13
C GLU A 40 -8.00 -8.03 9.27
N VAL A 41 -7.56 -7.80 10.50
CA VAL A 41 -6.17 -7.84 10.95
C VAL A 41 -5.87 -9.29 11.32
N ASP A 42 -4.99 -9.93 10.56
CA ASP A 42 -4.46 -11.25 10.89
C ASP A 42 -3.25 -11.04 11.82
N GLU A 43 -3.50 -11.11 13.13
CA GLU A 43 -2.46 -11.20 14.15
C GLU A 43 -2.22 -12.68 14.48
N THR A 44 -1.09 -13.20 14.02
CA THR A 44 -0.47 -14.37 14.63
C THR A 44 0.65 -13.90 15.56
N PRO A 45 0.61 -14.30 16.84
CA PRO A 45 1.83 -14.50 17.58
C PRO A 45 1.93 -15.93 18.11
N ASP A 46 3.08 -16.53 17.77
CA ASP A 46 3.58 -17.75 18.35
C ASP A 46 3.82 -17.59 19.86
N ASN A 47 3.35 -18.62 20.57
CA ASN A 47 3.82 -19.23 21.81
C ASN A 47 4.53 -18.43 22.94
N ASN A 48 3.96 -18.67 24.14
CA ASN A 48 4.59 -18.96 25.43
C ASN A 48 4.59 -17.88 26.54
N GLU A 49 4.05 -18.33 27.69
CA GLU A 49 4.17 -17.81 29.06
C GLU A 49 3.62 -16.40 29.38
N SER A 50 2.96 -16.10 30.50
CA SER A 50 2.15 -16.79 31.50
C SER A 50 1.64 -15.69 32.46
N ILE A 51 0.52 -15.92 33.17
CA ILE A 51 0.07 -15.29 34.44
C ILE A 51 -0.25 -13.77 34.38
N THR A 52 -1.45 -13.27 34.71
CA THR A 52 -2.15 -13.45 35.99
C THR A 52 -3.60 -12.97 35.92
N ALA A 53 -4.41 -13.68 36.70
CA ALA A 53 -5.84 -13.58 36.97
C ALA A 53 -6.48 -12.20 36.99
N ASN A 54 -7.76 -12.17 36.60
CA ASN A 54 -8.81 -11.44 37.34
C ASN A 54 -10.16 -12.12 37.08
N LYS A 55 -10.60 -12.96 38.03
CA LYS A 55 -12.00 -13.39 38.13
C LYS A 55 -12.51 -12.94 39.49
N THR A 56 -13.28 -11.86 39.47
CA THR A 56 -14.26 -11.59 40.53
C THR A 56 -15.58 -11.35 39.80
N GLY A 57 -16.47 -12.33 39.90
CA GLY A 57 -17.81 -12.22 39.36
C GLY A 57 -18.69 -11.45 40.32
N THR A 58 -19.65 -10.71 39.77
CA THR A 58 -20.95 -10.51 40.40
C THR A 58 -21.99 -10.36 39.29
N LYS A 59 -23.02 -11.19 39.35
CA LYS A 59 -24.18 -11.19 38.46
C LYS A 59 -25.12 -10.02 38.82
N VAL A 60 -26.05 -9.72 37.90
CA VAL A 60 -27.50 -9.48 38.12
C VAL A 60 -28.03 -8.17 37.48
N ASP A 61 -28.88 -8.41 36.47
CA ASP A 61 -30.13 -7.75 36.06
C ASP A 61 -30.24 -6.65 34.98
N ASP A 62 -31.16 -6.99 34.07
CA ASP A 62 -31.71 -6.26 32.94
C ASP A 62 -32.41 -4.95 33.31
N LYS A 63 -32.09 -3.85 32.59
CA LYS A 63 -33.13 -2.92 32.10
C LYS A 63 -32.64 -1.98 31.01
N LYS A 64 -33.31 -2.10 29.86
CA LYS A 64 -33.40 -1.17 28.73
C LYS A 64 -33.43 0.30 29.17
N ASN A 65 -32.39 1.06 28.82
CA ASN A 65 -32.43 2.52 28.71
C ASN A 65 -31.73 2.92 27.40
N SER A 66 -32.52 3.35 26.41
CA SER A 66 -32.02 4.06 25.24
C SER A 66 -31.40 5.38 25.70
N SER A 67 -30.06 5.44 25.74
CA SER A 67 -29.36 6.71 25.88
C SER A 67 -28.86 7.16 24.52
N THR A 68 -29.47 8.23 24.03
CA THR A 68 -28.97 9.07 22.94
C THR A 68 -27.60 9.61 23.36
N MET A 69 -26.52 8.96 22.93
CA MET A 69 -25.20 9.54 23.03
C MET A 69 -25.01 10.56 21.91
N PHE A 70 -25.35 11.82 22.19
CA PHE A 70 -24.67 12.95 21.58
C PHE A 70 -23.19 12.86 21.98
N GLY A 71 -22.41 12.18 21.13
CA GLY A 71 -20.97 12.12 21.22
C GLY A 71 -20.41 13.52 21.10
N LYS A 72 -20.03 14.08 22.26
CA LYS A 72 -19.10 15.18 22.46
C LYS A 72 -18.14 15.29 21.27
N LYS A 73 -18.17 16.41 20.54
CA LYS A 73 -17.16 16.76 19.52
C LYS A 73 -15.81 16.87 20.21
N GLY A 74 -15.14 15.73 20.40
CA GLY A 74 -13.73 15.67 20.75
C GLY A 74 -12.97 16.30 19.59
N SER A 75 -12.52 17.53 19.78
CA SER A 75 -11.48 18.11 18.95
C SER A 75 -10.25 17.21 19.13
N MET A 76 -10.10 16.23 18.23
CA MET A 76 -8.84 15.52 18.06
C MET A 76 -7.89 16.56 17.46
N LYS A 77 -7.28 17.39 18.30
CA LYS A 77 -6.03 18.07 17.97
C LYS A 77 -4.99 16.97 17.83
N GLY A 78 -4.97 16.31 16.67
CA GLY A 78 -3.93 15.38 16.29
C GLY A 78 -2.61 16.12 16.40
N GLY A 79 -1.76 15.67 17.34
CA GLY A 79 -0.43 16.24 17.52
C GLY A 79 0.34 16.22 16.21
N LEU A 80 1.19 17.23 16.00
CA LEU A 80 2.08 17.25 14.84
C LEU A 80 2.94 15.98 14.86
N PRO A 81 3.09 15.25 13.74
CA PRO A 81 4.02 14.14 13.68
C PRO A 81 5.44 14.62 14.00
N SER A 82 6.17 13.84 14.80
CA SER A 82 7.51 14.21 15.32
C SER A 82 8.56 14.48 14.24
N LYS A 83 8.36 13.95 13.03
CA LYS A 83 9.15 14.27 11.83
C LYS A 83 8.20 14.49 10.66
N THR A 84 8.36 15.62 9.98
CA THR A 84 7.55 16.02 8.82
C THR A 84 8.43 16.04 7.57
N PHE A 85 7.92 15.52 6.46
CA PHE A 85 8.55 15.56 5.14
C PHE A 85 7.87 16.63 4.29
N ARG A 86 8.63 17.34 3.45
CA ARG A 86 8.05 18.38 2.59
C ARG A 86 7.97 17.92 1.14
N VAL A 87 6.87 18.25 0.48
CA VAL A 87 6.79 18.31 -0.97
C VAL A 87 7.45 19.60 -1.40
N LYS A 88 8.52 19.53 -2.21
CA LYS A 88 9.18 20.71 -2.78
C LYS A 88 9.49 20.47 -4.26
N GLY A 89 8.99 21.33 -5.15
CA GLY A 89 9.23 21.20 -6.60
C GLY A 89 8.88 19.81 -7.18
N GLY A 90 7.81 19.18 -6.68
CA GLY A 90 7.36 17.84 -7.06
C GLY A 90 8.17 16.68 -6.48
N MET A 91 9.08 16.95 -5.55
CA MET A 91 9.93 15.96 -4.89
C MET A 91 9.44 15.68 -3.47
N VAL A 92 9.50 14.41 -3.06
CA VAL A 92 9.24 13.96 -1.69
C VAL A 92 10.32 12.97 -1.28
N ASN A 93 10.96 13.23 -0.14
CA ASN A 93 12.06 12.42 0.39
C ASN A 93 13.12 12.05 -0.67
N THR A 94 13.61 13.06 -1.39
CA THR A 94 14.57 12.96 -2.52
C THR A 94 14.06 12.31 -3.81
N VAL A 95 12.88 11.69 -3.79
CA VAL A 95 12.27 11.05 -4.97
C VAL A 95 11.43 12.06 -5.76
N LYS A 96 11.64 12.11 -7.08
CA LYS A 96 10.91 12.98 -8.02
C LYS A 96 10.55 12.20 -9.29
N ALA A 97 9.44 12.58 -9.92
CA ALA A 97 9.05 12.07 -11.24
C ALA A 97 10.19 12.18 -12.26
N GLY A 98 10.33 11.14 -13.09
CA GLY A 98 11.38 11.02 -14.11
C GLY A 98 12.70 10.42 -13.62
N MET A 99 12.90 10.25 -12.31
CA MET A 99 14.08 9.55 -11.78
C MET A 99 14.03 8.05 -12.07
N VAL A 100 15.18 7.40 -12.16
CA VAL A 100 15.27 5.94 -12.30
C VAL A 100 14.93 5.29 -10.96
N ILE A 101 13.97 4.35 -10.96
CA ILE A 101 13.46 3.73 -9.72
C ILE A 101 14.54 2.94 -8.98
N VAL A 102 15.38 2.20 -9.71
CA VAL A 102 16.44 1.34 -9.12
C VAL A 102 17.47 2.16 -8.34
N ASP A 103 17.74 3.39 -8.77
CA ASP A 103 18.68 4.28 -8.10
C ASP A 103 18.13 4.81 -6.76
N GLN A 104 16.81 4.74 -6.56
CA GLN A 104 16.11 5.22 -5.37
C GLN A 104 15.84 4.09 -4.33
N LYS A 105 16.56 2.97 -4.40
CA LYS A 105 16.36 1.78 -3.53
C LYS A 105 16.35 2.03 -2.02
N LYS A 106 16.93 3.15 -1.56
CA LYS A 106 16.89 3.55 -0.14
C LYS A 106 15.50 4.01 0.30
N HIS A 107 14.73 4.59 -0.62
CA HIS A 107 13.45 5.23 -0.35
C HIS A 107 12.28 4.57 -1.07
N LEU A 108 12.55 3.70 -2.05
CA LEU A 108 11.55 2.95 -2.78
C LEU A 108 11.73 1.45 -2.59
N VAL A 109 10.64 0.79 -2.19
CA VAL A 109 10.58 -0.68 -2.07
C VAL A 109 9.42 -1.19 -2.90
N ARG A 110 9.65 -2.23 -3.71
CA ARG A 110 8.59 -2.85 -4.51
C ARG A 110 7.46 -3.35 -3.60
N GLY A 111 6.22 -3.12 -3.99
CA GLY A 111 5.05 -3.54 -3.23
C GLY A 111 3.81 -3.63 -4.11
N TYR A 112 2.68 -3.92 -3.47
CA TYR A 112 1.39 -4.03 -4.13
C TYR A 112 0.35 -3.24 -3.35
N ILE A 113 -0.65 -2.74 -4.07
CA ILE A 113 -1.91 -2.24 -3.50
C ILE A 113 -2.99 -3.21 -3.93
N ASP A 114 -3.72 -3.76 -2.96
CA ASP A 114 -4.91 -4.56 -3.23
C ASP A 114 -6.05 -3.60 -3.60
N LEU A 115 -6.48 -3.69 -4.86
CA LEU A 115 -7.74 -3.15 -5.34
C LEU A 115 -8.70 -4.35 -5.33
N GLY A 116 -9.96 -4.24 -4.93
CA GLY A 116 -10.82 -5.42 -4.76
C GLY A 116 -10.88 -6.39 -5.95
N GLU A 117 -10.52 -5.93 -7.16
CA GLU A 117 -10.46 -6.68 -8.42
C GLU A 117 -9.06 -7.29 -8.74
N GLY A 118 -8.03 -6.98 -7.96
CA GLY A 118 -6.67 -7.46 -8.19
C GLY A 118 -5.57 -6.61 -7.53
N ARG A 119 -4.32 -6.98 -7.79
CA ARG A 119 -3.15 -6.30 -7.20
C ARG A 119 -2.51 -5.35 -8.19
N LEU A 120 -2.34 -4.10 -7.77
CA LEU A 120 -1.60 -3.10 -8.51
C LEU A 120 -0.15 -3.06 -8.03
N LEU A 121 0.80 -3.32 -8.92
CA LEU A 121 2.23 -3.19 -8.63
C LEU A 121 2.61 -1.72 -8.45
N VAL A 122 3.21 -1.40 -7.30
CA VAL A 122 3.70 -0.06 -6.97
C VAL A 122 5.09 -0.12 -6.32
N HIS A 123 5.70 1.04 -6.10
CA HIS A 123 6.87 1.16 -5.25
C HIS A 123 6.50 1.97 -4.01
N LYS A 124 6.48 1.35 -2.83
CA LYS A 124 6.22 2.03 -1.56
C LYS A 124 7.31 3.08 -1.32
N LEU A 125 6.88 4.31 -1.03
CA LEU A 125 7.76 5.43 -0.68
C LEU A 125 7.96 5.45 0.82
N LEU A 126 9.20 5.32 1.26
CA LEU A 126 9.58 5.16 2.67
C LEU A 126 10.31 6.39 3.20
N ASP A 127 10.13 6.65 4.50
CA ASP A 127 10.97 7.56 5.27
C ASP A 127 12.32 6.91 5.64
N ASP A 128 13.23 7.70 6.24
CA ASP A 128 14.56 7.23 6.65
C ASP A 128 14.54 6.10 7.70
N LYS A 129 13.39 5.86 8.34
CA LYS A 129 13.18 4.81 9.35
C LYS A 129 12.35 3.64 8.79
N GLY A 130 12.06 3.62 7.49
CA GLY A 130 11.23 2.60 6.83
C GLY A 130 9.72 2.80 6.97
N GLY A 131 9.27 3.91 7.57
CA GLY A 131 7.86 4.25 7.67
C GLY A 131 7.27 4.67 6.32
N SER A 132 6.06 4.24 6.01
CA SER A 132 5.40 4.59 4.74
C SER A 132 5.00 6.07 4.68
N LEU A 133 5.38 6.73 3.59
CA LEU A 133 4.95 8.08 3.22
C LEU A 133 3.86 8.05 2.12
N GLY A 134 3.85 6.98 1.31
CA GLY A 134 3.00 6.85 0.15
C GLY A 134 3.50 5.76 -0.79
N TYR A 135 3.24 5.92 -2.07
CA TYR A 135 3.72 5.02 -3.11
C TYR A 135 3.95 5.76 -4.42
N VAL A 136 4.72 5.13 -5.29
CA VAL A 136 5.05 5.57 -6.64
C VAL A 136 4.46 4.59 -7.62
N MET A 137 3.71 5.12 -8.59
CA MET A 137 3.37 4.40 -9.80
C MET A 137 4.48 4.59 -10.83
N PRO A 138 4.98 3.52 -11.47
CA PRO A 138 5.93 3.66 -12.57
C PRO A 138 5.34 4.49 -13.72
N ARG A 139 6.19 5.19 -14.46
CA ARG A 139 5.75 6.02 -15.58
C ARG A 139 5.15 5.16 -16.70
N LEU A 140 3.96 5.53 -17.19
CA LEU A 140 3.34 4.87 -18.34
C LEU A 140 4.28 4.91 -19.56
N GLY A 141 4.47 3.76 -20.20
CA GLY A 141 5.39 3.58 -21.32
C GLY A 141 6.87 3.40 -20.94
N ASN A 142 7.25 3.66 -19.68
CA ASN A 142 8.59 3.35 -19.17
C ASN A 142 8.57 3.03 -17.66
N ASN A 143 8.40 1.74 -17.35
CA ASN A 143 8.26 1.26 -15.98
C ASN A 143 9.56 1.33 -15.15
N SER A 144 10.69 1.74 -15.73
CA SER A 144 11.95 1.96 -15.00
C SER A 144 12.05 3.35 -14.38
N LEU A 145 11.14 4.26 -14.74
CA LEU A 145 11.13 5.64 -14.25
C LEU A 145 10.01 5.86 -13.24
N VAL A 146 10.27 6.71 -12.25
CA VAL A 146 9.28 7.25 -11.33
C VAL A 146 8.24 8.02 -12.16
N GLY A 147 6.99 7.57 -12.08
CA GLY A 147 5.84 8.27 -12.65
C GLY A 147 5.20 9.15 -11.58
N ASP A 148 3.94 8.84 -11.27
CA ASP A 148 3.17 9.57 -10.27
C ASP A 148 3.56 9.17 -8.86
N ILE A 149 3.62 10.17 -7.97
CA ILE A 149 3.89 9.99 -6.55
C ILE A 149 2.60 10.27 -5.79
N THR A 150 2.02 9.23 -5.20
CA THR A 150 0.82 9.33 -4.37
C THR A 150 1.22 9.31 -2.91
N ILE A 151 0.90 10.39 -2.20
CA ILE A 151 1.13 10.50 -0.77
C ILE A 151 -0.12 9.98 -0.04
N THR A 152 0.10 9.16 0.99
CA THR A 152 -0.98 8.63 1.84
C THR A 152 -0.77 8.94 3.32
N SER A 153 0.41 9.42 3.69
CA SER A 153 0.78 9.72 5.07
C SER A 153 0.53 11.18 5.46
N ASN A 154 0.01 11.41 6.66
CA ASN A 154 -0.12 12.74 7.25
C ASN A 154 1.22 13.35 7.72
N LYS A 155 2.33 12.60 7.58
CA LYS A 155 3.70 13.06 7.84
C LYS A 155 4.25 13.95 6.72
N VAL A 156 3.59 14.04 5.57
CA VAL A 156 4.03 14.84 4.42
C VAL A 156 3.24 16.15 4.35
N LEU A 157 3.94 17.24 4.08
CA LEU A 157 3.43 18.61 4.08
C LEU A 157 3.79 19.30 2.75
N THR A 158 2.87 20.05 2.16
CA THR A 158 3.20 20.89 1.01
C THR A 158 4.00 22.14 1.42
N GLU A 159 4.50 22.89 0.44
CA GLU A 159 5.14 24.20 0.68
C GLU A 159 4.21 25.15 1.45
N HIS A 160 2.91 25.10 1.17
CA HIS A 160 1.84 25.89 1.80
C HIS A 160 1.36 25.34 3.16
N GLY A 161 1.98 24.30 3.70
CA GLY A 161 1.59 23.76 5.01
C GLY A 161 0.35 22.86 5.00
N ILE A 162 -0.08 22.41 3.82
CA ILE A 162 -1.21 21.49 3.63
C ILE A 162 -0.72 20.05 3.84
N ARG A 163 -1.50 19.23 4.54
CA ARG A 163 -1.25 17.78 4.72
C ARG A 163 -2.53 16.96 4.57
N ILE A 164 -2.36 15.65 4.42
CA ILE A 164 -3.48 14.70 4.50
C ILE A 164 -4.11 14.77 5.89
N GLY A 165 -5.43 14.89 5.92
CA GLY A 165 -6.23 15.08 7.13
C GLY A 165 -6.55 16.54 7.47
N ASP A 166 -6.01 17.51 6.72
CA ASP A 166 -6.46 18.90 6.84
C ASP A 166 -7.91 19.04 6.39
N THR A 167 -8.64 19.96 7.03
CA THR A 167 -10.04 20.23 6.70
C THR A 167 -10.17 21.03 5.42
N TYR A 168 -11.31 20.92 4.75
CA TYR A 168 -11.61 21.74 3.57
C TYR A 168 -11.52 23.24 3.83
N SER A 169 -11.92 23.72 5.02
CA SER A 169 -11.78 25.14 5.40
C SER A 169 -10.33 25.60 5.34
N LYS A 170 -9.40 24.78 5.84
CA LYS A 170 -7.96 25.09 5.81
C LYS A 170 -7.40 25.12 4.39
N LEU A 171 -7.96 24.31 3.47
CA LEU A 171 -7.57 24.32 2.05
C LEU A 171 -8.01 25.57 1.31
N LYS A 172 -9.09 26.24 1.73
CA LYS A 172 -9.55 27.49 1.12
C LYS A 172 -8.65 28.70 1.44
N GLU A 173 -7.90 28.62 2.53
CA GLU A 173 -7.08 29.72 3.06
C GLU A 173 -5.60 29.65 2.62
N ALA A 174 -5.20 28.57 1.95
CA ALA A 174 -3.81 28.26 1.58
C ALA A 174 -3.45 28.69 0.15
#